data_AF-A0AAV1F1T2-F1
#
_entry.id   AF-A0AAV1F1T2-F1
#
_cell.length_a   1.000
_cell.length_b   1.000
_cell.length_c   1.000
_cell.angle_alpha   90.00
_cell.angle_beta   90.00
_cell.angle_gamma   90.00
#
_symmetry.space_group_name_H-M   'P 1'
#
loop_
_entity.id
_entity.type
_entity.pdbx_description
1 polymer ?
#
loop_
_entity_poly.entity_id
_entity_poly.type
_entity_poly.pdbx_seq_one_letter_code
_entity_poly.pdbx_strand_id
1 'polypeptide(L)'
;MQTILVQIWYPITVATNSREQKKILAKYLLETSGNLEGLEYKLHDFGYRGVSSQETAGIGASAHLVNFKGTDTVAGIGVIKKYYGTKDPVPGFSVPAAEHSTITAWGKDHEKDAFEHIIKQFPSVPVSIVSDSYDIYNACEKIWGEDLRGLIETRSADAPLVVRPDSGNPLDTVLKVLEILGKKFNPKENSKGFKVLPPYIRVIQGDGVDINTLQEIVEGMKEHRWSIENIAFGSGGALLQKLTRDLLNCSFKCSYVVTNGLGVNVFKDPVADPNKRSKKGRLSLHLTQSGDFVTLEEGKGDLEEYGVDLLHTVFQNGKIVKMYTFDEVRDNAKLKESELDELLL
;
A
#
# COMPACT_ATOMS: atom_id res chain seq x y z
N MET A 1 -26.58 -13.84 -9.15
CA MET A 1 -25.65 -13.17 -8.20
C MET A 1 -24.18 -13.50 -8.41
N GLN A 2 -23.79 -14.61 -9.05
CA GLN A 2 -22.37 -14.97 -9.20
C GLN A 2 -21.49 -13.85 -9.76
N THR A 3 -21.88 -13.23 -10.88
CA THR A 3 -21.07 -12.22 -11.56
C THR A 3 -20.73 -11.03 -10.67
N ILE A 4 -21.72 -10.46 -9.96
CA ILE A 4 -21.53 -9.33 -9.06
C ILE A 4 -20.75 -9.73 -7.80
N LEU A 5 -20.97 -10.91 -7.24
CA LEU A 5 -20.23 -11.38 -6.06
C LEU A 5 -18.76 -11.64 -6.39
N VAL A 6 -18.44 -12.16 -7.58
CA VAL A 6 -17.06 -12.42 -7.98
C VAL A 6 -16.26 -11.14 -8.13
N GLN A 7 -16.88 -9.97 -8.34
CA GLN A 7 -16.18 -8.68 -8.37
C GLN A 7 -15.42 -8.37 -7.06
N ILE A 8 -15.72 -9.06 -5.95
CA ILE A 8 -14.94 -9.00 -4.71
C ILE A 8 -13.47 -9.40 -4.90
N TRP A 9 -13.12 -10.05 -6.02
CA TRP A 9 -11.73 -10.28 -6.38
C TRP A 9 -10.91 -8.99 -6.34
N TYR A 10 -11.48 -7.86 -6.80
CA TYR A 10 -10.75 -6.61 -6.92
C TYR A 10 -10.31 -6.04 -5.55
N PRO A 11 -11.20 -5.78 -4.57
CA PRO A 11 -10.77 -5.31 -3.26
C PRO A 11 -9.91 -6.34 -2.51
N ILE A 12 -10.16 -7.65 -2.68
CA ILE A 12 -9.29 -8.69 -2.09
C ILE A 12 -7.87 -8.55 -2.66
N THR A 13 -7.72 -8.52 -3.98
CA THR A 13 -6.42 -8.46 -4.63
C THR A 13 -5.68 -7.15 -4.33
N VAL A 14 -6.36 -6.01 -4.31
CA VAL A 14 -5.74 -4.72 -3.93
C VAL A 14 -5.25 -4.76 -2.48
N ALA A 15 -6.09 -5.19 -1.54
CA ALA A 15 -5.72 -5.28 -0.13
C ALA A 15 -4.56 -6.27 0.09
N THR A 16 -4.59 -7.44 -0.56
CA THR A 16 -3.51 -8.44 -0.49
C THR A 16 -2.22 -7.90 -1.07
N ASN A 17 -2.22 -7.39 -2.31
CA ASN A 17 -1.02 -6.85 -2.95
C ASN A 17 -0.44 -5.66 -2.17
N SER A 18 -1.30 -4.79 -1.62
CA SER A 18 -0.87 -3.72 -0.73
C SER A 18 -0.26 -4.25 0.56
N ARG A 19 -0.80 -5.32 1.16
CA ARG A 19 -0.25 -5.94 2.38
C ARG A 19 1.11 -6.60 2.12
N GLU A 20 1.29 -7.25 0.97
CA GLU A 20 2.59 -7.83 0.61
C GLU A 20 3.66 -6.74 0.40
N GLN A 21 3.31 -5.60 -0.18
CA GLN A 21 4.21 -4.42 -0.20
C GLN A 21 4.51 -3.89 1.21
N LYS A 22 3.54 -3.95 2.13
CA LYS A 22 3.76 -3.59 3.54
C LYS A 22 4.74 -4.53 4.24
N LYS A 23 4.72 -5.84 3.92
CA LYS A 23 5.70 -6.81 4.44
C LYS A 23 7.12 -6.48 3.98
N ILE A 24 7.29 -6.18 2.69
CA ILE A 24 8.57 -5.73 2.13
C ILE A 24 9.05 -4.49 2.90
N LEU A 25 8.22 -3.44 2.98
CA LEU A 25 8.57 -2.21 3.70
C LEU A 25 8.90 -2.46 5.18
N ALA A 26 8.12 -3.31 5.86
CA ALA A 26 8.33 -3.63 7.27
C ALA A 26 9.69 -4.34 7.48
N LYS A 27 10.01 -5.32 6.65
CA LYS A 27 11.30 -6.04 6.69
C LYS A 27 12.47 -5.07 6.58
N TYR A 28 12.53 -4.30 5.48
CA TYR A 28 13.66 -3.41 5.24
C TYR A 28 13.72 -2.24 6.23
N LEU A 29 12.58 -1.77 6.72
CA LEU A 29 12.57 -0.75 7.78
C LEU A 29 13.10 -1.30 9.10
N LEU A 30 12.74 -2.51 9.50
CA LEU A 30 13.31 -3.17 10.70
C LEU A 30 14.81 -3.41 10.56
N GLU A 31 15.26 -3.92 9.42
CA GLU A 31 16.67 -4.18 9.17
C GLU A 31 17.51 -2.89 9.21
N THR A 32 16.99 -1.81 8.63
CA THR A 32 17.75 -0.57 8.44
C THR A 32 17.56 0.47 9.54
N SER A 33 16.51 0.38 10.36
CA SER A 33 16.22 1.33 11.46
C SER A 33 16.03 0.69 12.84
N GLY A 34 15.69 -0.60 12.89
CA GLY A 34 15.39 -1.32 14.13
C GLY A 34 13.98 -1.12 14.68
N ASN A 35 13.09 -0.40 13.99
CA ASN A 35 11.69 -0.23 14.38
C ASN A 35 10.77 -0.13 13.15
N LEU A 36 9.47 0.09 13.37
CA LEU A 36 8.45 0.23 12.33
C LEU A 36 7.80 1.62 12.28
N GLU A 37 8.44 2.62 12.86
CA GLU A 37 7.90 3.98 12.92
C GLU A 37 7.65 4.53 11.51
N GLY A 38 6.43 5.03 11.28
CA GLY A 38 6.00 5.60 10.02
C GLY A 38 5.64 4.59 8.93
N LEU A 39 5.72 3.27 9.18
CA LEU A 39 5.37 2.23 8.20
C LEU A 39 3.98 2.46 7.58
N GLU A 40 3.00 2.91 8.37
CA GLU A 40 1.63 3.16 7.92
C GLU A 40 1.51 4.27 6.85
N TYR A 41 2.54 5.08 6.64
CA TYR A 41 2.58 6.16 5.64
C TYR A 41 3.63 5.94 4.54
N LYS A 42 4.28 4.77 4.51
CA LYS A 42 5.37 4.50 3.54
C LYS A 42 4.92 4.10 2.14
N LEU A 43 3.65 3.76 1.94
CA LEU A 43 3.08 3.55 0.62
C LEU A 43 1.80 4.39 0.51
N HIS A 44 1.85 5.42 -0.32
CA HIS A 44 0.77 6.37 -0.55
C HIS A 44 0.07 6.06 -1.87
N ASP A 45 -1.25 6.09 -1.84
CA ASP A 45 -2.06 5.83 -3.03
C ASP A 45 -2.16 7.06 -3.95
N PHE A 46 -1.57 6.96 -5.15
CA PHE A 46 -1.64 7.95 -6.24
C PHE A 46 -2.55 7.48 -7.40
N GLY A 47 -3.37 6.45 -7.18
CA GLY A 47 -4.03 5.68 -8.22
C GLY A 47 -5.30 6.29 -8.80
N TYR A 48 -5.84 7.36 -8.21
CA TYR A 48 -7.17 7.89 -8.59
C TYR A 48 -7.34 8.12 -10.10
N ARG A 49 -6.35 8.75 -10.76
CA ARG A 49 -6.41 9.02 -12.20
C ARG A 49 -6.12 7.80 -13.07
N GLY A 50 -5.54 6.74 -12.50
CA GLY A 50 -5.07 5.55 -13.21
C GLY A 50 -6.04 4.39 -13.21
N VAL A 51 -7.15 4.47 -12.48
CA VAL A 51 -8.18 3.42 -12.44
C VAL A 51 -9.24 3.60 -13.54
N SER A 52 -9.94 2.52 -13.84
CA SER A 52 -10.93 2.46 -14.93
C SER A 52 -12.27 3.16 -14.65
N SER A 53 -12.60 3.49 -13.39
CA SER A 53 -13.85 4.17 -13.03
C SER A 53 -13.80 4.83 -11.65
N GLN A 54 -14.78 5.71 -11.37
CA GLN A 54 -14.96 6.34 -10.06
C GLN A 54 -15.31 5.33 -8.96
N GLU A 55 -16.13 4.33 -9.28
CA GLU A 55 -16.47 3.27 -8.32
C GLU A 55 -15.23 2.41 -8.01
N THR A 56 -14.44 2.08 -9.04
CA THR A 56 -13.15 1.39 -8.89
C THR A 56 -12.20 2.19 -8.00
N ALA A 57 -12.13 3.52 -8.17
CA ALA A 57 -11.29 4.39 -7.33
C ALA A 57 -11.67 4.27 -5.85
N GLY A 58 -12.97 4.35 -5.54
CA GLY A 58 -13.47 4.22 -4.17
C GLY A 58 -13.17 2.85 -3.57
N ILE A 59 -13.47 1.77 -4.30
CA ILE A 59 -13.25 0.40 -3.82
C ILE A 59 -11.75 0.13 -3.63
N GLY A 60 -10.93 0.47 -4.63
CA GLY A 60 -9.49 0.22 -4.62
C GLY A 60 -8.78 0.99 -3.51
N ALA A 61 -9.04 2.29 -3.38
CA ALA A 61 -8.47 3.09 -2.30
C ALA A 61 -8.92 2.60 -0.92
N SER A 62 -10.19 2.19 -0.77
CA SER A 62 -10.65 1.61 0.49
C SER A 62 -9.92 0.32 0.86
N ALA A 63 -9.58 -0.51 -0.14
CA ALA A 63 -8.83 -1.74 0.05
C ALA A 63 -7.36 -1.48 0.40
N HIS A 64 -6.71 -0.48 -0.21
CA HIS A 64 -5.35 -0.07 0.17
C HIS A 64 -5.29 0.46 1.60
N LEU A 65 -6.29 1.26 2.02
CA LEU A 65 -6.38 1.81 3.36
C LEU A 65 -6.56 0.76 4.46
N VAL A 66 -6.84 -0.52 4.12
CA VAL A 66 -6.75 -1.61 5.11
C VAL A 66 -5.33 -1.72 5.67
N ASN A 67 -4.31 -1.43 4.86
CA ASN A 67 -2.91 -1.63 5.22
C ASN A 67 -2.18 -0.32 5.55
N PHE A 68 -2.53 0.78 4.88
CA PHE A 68 -1.85 2.07 5.03
C PHE A 68 -2.83 3.20 5.37
N LYS A 69 -2.30 4.39 5.65
CA LYS A 69 -3.05 5.59 6.01
C LYS A 69 -2.84 6.76 5.03
N GLY A 70 -1.98 6.62 4.02
CA GLY A 70 -1.73 7.66 3.00
C GLY A 70 -2.55 7.44 1.72
N THR A 71 -3.34 8.43 1.27
CA THR A 71 -4.04 8.37 -0.03
C THR A 71 -4.39 9.76 -0.57
N ASP A 72 -4.24 9.93 -1.88
CA ASP A 72 -4.81 11.06 -2.65
C ASP A 72 -6.10 10.66 -3.38
N THR A 73 -6.49 9.38 -3.32
CA THR A 73 -7.73 8.86 -3.90
C THR A 73 -8.90 9.07 -2.94
N VAL A 74 -9.37 10.32 -2.87
CA VAL A 74 -10.43 10.78 -1.94
C VAL A 74 -11.70 9.92 -1.98
N ALA A 75 -12.02 9.28 -3.11
CA ALA A 75 -13.17 8.39 -3.25
C ALA A 75 -13.21 7.27 -2.18
N GLY A 76 -12.05 6.76 -1.76
CA GLY A 76 -11.95 5.70 -0.76
C GLY A 76 -12.49 6.11 0.62
N ILE A 77 -12.31 7.38 0.99
CA ILE A 77 -12.82 7.94 2.25
C ILE A 77 -14.35 7.85 2.28
N GLY A 78 -15.00 8.19 1.16
CA GLY A 78 -16.46 8.14 1.02
C GLY A 78 -17.00 6.71 1.12
N VAL A 79 -16.32 5.74 0.48
CA VAL A 79 -16.68 4.32 0.56
C VAL A 79 -16.60 3.81 2.00
N ILE A 80 -15.47 4.05 2.68
CA ILE A 80 -15.28 3.57 4.05
C ILE A 80 -16.33 4.18 4.98
N LYS A 81 -16.55 5.50 4.92
CA LYS A 81 -17.53 6.19 5.78
C LYS A 81 -18.95 5.65 5.60
N LYS A 82 -19.34 5.31 4.37
CA LYS A 82 -20.69 4.85 4.05
C LYS A 82 -20.93 3.37 4.37
N TYR A 83 -19.95 2.51 4.13
CA TYR A 83 -20.15 1.05 4.16
C TYR A 83 -19.50 0.33 5.35
N TYR A 84 -18.55 0.96 6.05
CA TYR A 84 -17.83 0.34 7.17
C TYR A 84 -17.86 1.23 8.43
N GLY A 85 -17.45 2.48 8.29
CA GLY A 85 -17.23 3.42 9.40
C GLY A 85 -15.88 3.22 10.10
N THR A 86 -15.36 4.31 10.67
CA THR A 86 -14.17 4.35 11.53
C THR A 86 -14.50 5.12 12.79
N LYS A 87 -13.79 4.83 13.89
CA LYS A 87 -13.81 5.66 15.10
C LYS A 87 -13.28 7.07 14.82
N ASP A 88 -12.18 7.16 14.06
CA ASP A 88 -11.60 8.44 13.65
C ASP A 88 -12.44 9.11 12.56
N PRO A 89 -12.40 10.45 12.42
CA PRO A 89 -13.21 11.17 11.42
C PRO A 89 -12.95 10.74 9.97
N VAL A 90 -11.73 10.31 9.67
CA VAL A 90 -11.30 9.84 8.34
C VAL A 90 -10.35 8.65 8.46
N PRO A 91 -10.37 7.70 7.50
CA PRO A 91 -9.50 6.54 7.51
C PRO A 91 -8.11 6.82 6.91
N GLY A 92 -7.94 7.90 6.14
CA GLY A 92 -6.71 8.20 5.41
C GLY A 92 -6.41 9.70 5.37
N PHE A 93 -5.14 10.01 5.15
CA PHE A 93 -4.54 11.33 5.23
C PHE A 93 -3.69 11.62 4.00
N SER A 94 -3.46 12.91 3.75
CA SER A 94 -2.49 13.39 2.77
C SER A 94 -1.84 14.67 3.28
N VAL A 95 -0.86 15.16 2.52
CA VAL A 95 -0.11 16.39 2.78
C VAL A 95 -0.14 17.27 1.54
N PRO A 96 0.05 18.60 1.67
CA PRO A 96 0.24 19.45 0.50
C PRO A 96 1.35 18.93 -0.41
N ALA A 97 1.07 18.87 -1.71
CA ALA A 97 2.01 18.40 -2.70
C ALA A 97 1.93 19.25 -3.98
N ALA A 98 3.07 19.46 -4.61
CA ALA A 98 3.15 20.07 -5.94
C ALA A 98 2.94 19.02 -7.04
N GLU A 99 2.46 19.49 -8.19
CA GLU A 99 2.51 18.77 -9.46
C GLU A 99 3.25 19.60 -10.51
N HIS A 100 3.64 19.00 -11.65
CA HIS A 100 4.43 19.69 -12.66
C HIS A 100 3.80 21.00 -13.13
N SER A 101 2.46 21.11 -13.20
CA SER A 101 1.78 22.35 -13.59
C SER A 101 2.11 23.52 -12.64
N THR A 102 2.12 23.27 -11.33
CA THR A 102 2.38 24.29 -10.30
C THR A 102 3.83 24.76 -10.28
N ILE A 103 4.77 23.95 -10.79
CA ILE A 103 6.18 24.32 -10.96
C ILE A 103 6.39 25.02 -12.30
N THR A 104 6.00 24.37 -13.39
CA THR A 104 6.27 24.83 -14.76
C THR A 104 5.52 26.09 -15.15
N ALA A 105 4.42 26.44 -14.45
CA ALA A 105 3.70 27.70 -14.64
C ALA A 105 4.57 28.95 -14.37
N TRP A 106 5.64 28.82 -13.61
CA TRP A 106 6.60 29.90 -13.36
C TRP A 106 7.59 30.09 -14.52
N GLY A 107 7.68 29.12 -15.43
CA GLY A 107 8.70 29.06 -16.47
C GLY A 107 10.01 28.47 -15.94
N LYS A 108 10.81 27.91 -16.86
CA LYS A 108 12.01 27.14 -16.52
C LYS A 108 13.04 27.92 -15.70
N ASP A 109 13.25 29.18 -16.05
CA ASP A 109 14.23 30.05 -15.39
C ASP A 109 13.80 30.44 -13.96
N HIS A 110 12.58 30.11 -13.56
CA HIS A 110 11.97 30.43 -12.27
C HIS A 110 11.56 29.18 -11.46
N GLU A 111 12.13 28.00 -11.76
CA GLU A 111 11.89 26.76 -10.98
C GLU A 111 12.19 26.96 -9.49
N LYS A 112 13.30 27.63 -9.17
CA LYS A 112 13.68 28.01 -7.81
C LYS A 112 12.60 28.88 -7.14
N ASP A 113 12.04 29.84 -7.86
CA ASP A 113 11.04 30.76 -7.31
C ASP A 113 9.74 30.02 -7.00
N ALA A 114 9.35 29.05 -7.84
CA ALA A 114 8.22 28.15 -7.58
C ALA A 114 8.44 27.32 -6.30
N PHE A 115 9.63 26.72 -6.17
CA PHE A 115 10.03 25.93 -5.01
C PHE A 115 10.00 26.76 -3.72
N GLU A 116 10.61 27.95 -3.74
CA GLU A 116 10.63 28.88 -2.62
C GLU A 116 9.23 29.36 -2.23
N HIS A 117 8.37 29.63 -3.22
CA HIS A 117 6.99 30.02 -2.98
C HIS A 117 6.22 28.90 -2.24
N ILE A 118 6.21 27.69 -2.79
CA ILE A 118 5.42 26.57 -2.26
C ILE A 118 5.87 26.21 -0.84
N ILE A 119 7.17 26.12 -0.61
CA ILE A 119 7.69 25.72 0.70
C ILE A 119 7.40 26.77 1.79
N LYS A 120 7.28 28.06 1.42
CA LYS A 120 6.83 29.14 2.30
C LYS A 120 5.33 29.17 2.52
N GLN A 121 4.51 28.71 1.56
CA GLN A 121 3.07 28.56 1.74
C GLN A 121 2.73 27.45 2.76
N PHE A 122 3.58 26.42 2.86
CA PHE A 122 3.41 25.28 3.76
C PHE A 122 4.57 25.17 4.78
N PRO A 123 4.72 26.14 5.70
CA PRO A 123 5.89 26.22 6.58
C PRO A 123 5.86 25.20 7.74
N SER A 124 4.66 24.73 8.12
CA SER A 124 4.44 23.98 9.37
C SER A 124 3.81 22.60 9.16
N VAL A 125 3.79 22.11 7.92
CA VAL A 125 3.33 20.76 7.56
C VAL A 125 4.34 20.11 6.61
N PRO A 126 4.37 18.77 6.48
CA PRO A 126 5.15 18.13 5.43
C PRO A 126 4.69 18.64 4.07
N VAL A 127 5.61 18.85 3.14
CA VAL A 127 5.28 19.29 1.78
C VAL A 127 6.08 18.50 0.76
N SER A 128 5.38 17.86 -0.17
CA SER A 128 5.99 17.11 -1.26
C SER A 128 6.16 18.00 -2.49
N ILE A 129 7.38 18.13 -3.01
CA ILE A 129 7.64 18.99 -4.18
C ILE A 129 8.29 18.16 -5.28
N VAL A 130 7.55 17.99 -6.38
CA VAL A 130 8.08 17.37 -7.60
C VAL A 130 9.25 18.19 -8.14
N SER A 131 10.40 17.55 -8.24
CA SER A 131 11.68 18.22 -8.45
C SER A 131 12.35 17.82 -9.76
N ASP A 132 11.64 17.15 -10.67
CA ASP A 132 12.18 16.66 -11.94
C ASP A 132 11.55 17.33 -13.17
N SER A 133 10.95 18.52 -12.99
CA SER A 133 10.31 19.25 -14.10
C SER A 133 11.29 19.53 -15.24
N TYR A 134 12.58 19.70 -14.93
CA TYR A 134 13.63 19.89 -15.92
C TYR A 134 14.87 19.01 -15.68
N ASP A 135 15.44 19.03 -14.47
CA ASP A 135 16.59 18.22 -14.08
C ASP A 135 16.59 17.96 -12.56
N ILE A 136 16.24 16.74 -12.17
CA ILE A 136 16.17 16.30 -10.77
C ILE A 136 17.49 16.42 -10.02
N TYR A 137 18.62 16.26 -10.70
CA TYR A 137 19.93 16.30 -10.06
C TYR A 137 20.35 17.75 -9.79
N ASN A 138 20.11 18.66 -10.75
CA ASN A 138 20.30 20.09 -10.55
C ASN A 138 19.37 20.63 -9.45
N ALA A 139 18.09 20.25 -9.45
CA ALA A 139 17.13 20.64 -8.43
C ALA A 139 17.58 20.21 -7.03
N CYS A 140 18.04 18.97 -6.87
CA CYS A 140 18.57 18.48 -5.58
C CYS A 140 19.88 19.18 -5.17
N GLU A 141 20.85 19.29 -6.09
CA GLU A 141 22.19 19.75 -5.74
C GLU A 141 22.29 21.27 -5.59
N LYS A 142 21.74 22.01 -6.57
CA LYS A 142 21.91 23.46 -6.71
C LYS A 142 20.76 24.23 -6.10
N ILE A 143 19.51 23.83 -6.40
CA ILE A 143 18.37 24.59 -5.88
C ILE A 143 18.14 24.25 -4.41
N TRP A 144 17.81 23.00 -4.09
CA TRP A 144 17.57 22.60 -2.69
C TRP A 144 18.86 22.60 -1.86
N GLY A 145 19.96 22.09 -2.42
CA GLY A 145 21.22 21.92 -1.71
C GLY A 145 22.08 23.19 -1.59
N GLU A 146 21.80 24.25 -2.34
CA GLU A 146 22.55 25.52 -2.27
C GLU A 146 21.58 26.71 -2.08
N ASP A 147 20.85 27.10 -3.13
CA ASP A 147 20.07 28.35 -3.17
C ASP A 147 19.01 28.44 -2.07
N LEU A 148 18.29 27.35 -1.83
CA LEU A 148 17.19 27.26 -0.85
C LEU A 148 17.58 26.49 0.41
N ARG A 149 18.83 26.03 0.53
CA ARG A 149 19.28 25.17 1.64
C ARG A 149 18.97 25.75 3.00
N GLY A 150 19.27 27.04 3.20
CA GLY A 150 19.01 27.72 4.48
C GLY A 150 17.54 27.68 4.88
N LEU A 151 16.62 27.72 3.92
CA LEU A 151 15.19 27.59 4.19
C LEU A 151 14.82 26.16 4.62
N ILE A 152 15.44 25.15 4.01
CA ILE A 152 15.21 23.73 4.35
C ILE A 152 15.68 23.42 5.77
N GLU A 153 16.88 23.89 6.14
CA GLU A 153 17.48 23.62 7.46
C GLU A 153 16.69 24.24 8.63
N THR A 154 15.84 25.24 8.37
CA THR A 154 14.98 25.87 9.38
C THR A 154 13.66 25.14 9.62
N ARG A 155 13.34 24.11 8.83
CA ARG A 155 12.06 23.39 8.96
C ARG A 155 12.07 22.44 10.15
N SER A 156 10.88 22.17 10.69
CA SER A 156 10.69 21.18 11.77
C SER A 156 10.79 19.74 11.23
N ALA A 157 11.15 18.81 12.10
CA ALA A 157 11.05 17.36 11.86
C ALA A 157 9.62 16.92 11.52
N ASP A 158 8.61 17.61 12.06
CA ASP A 158 7.19 17.34 11.79
C ASP A 158 6.69 17.98 10.49
N ALA A 159 7.53 18.80 9.85
CA ALA A 159 7.19 19.54 8.64
C ALA A 159 8.30 19.42 7.57
N PRO A 160 8.77 18.21 7.22
CA PRO A 160 9.88 18.06 6.30
C PRO A 160 9.52 18.53 4.88
N LEU A 161 10.53 18.99 4.15
CA LEU A 161 10.50 18.93 2.69
C LEU A 161 10.57 17.46 2.27
N VAL A 162 9.67 17.03 1.40
CA VAL A 162 9.72 15.71 0.76
C VAL A 162 10.03 15.92 -0.71
N VAL A 163 11.27 15.65 -1.11
CA VAL A 163 11.72 15.77 -2.51
C VAL A 163 11.13 14.63 -3.32
N ARG A 164 10.48 14.93 -4.44
CA ARG A 164 9.83 13.93 -5.29
C ARG A 164 10.46 13.85 -6.69
N PRO A 165 11.32 12.86 -6.97
CA PRO A 165 11.56 12.41 -8.35
C PRO A 165 10.31 11.73 -8.94
N ASP A 166 10.10 11.87 -10.25
CA ASP A 166 8.90 11.36 -10.96
C ASP A 166 9.21 10.86 -12.39
N SER A 167 10.49 10.55 -12.67
CA SER A 167 10.96 10.04 -13.95
C SER A 167 12.32 9.35 -13.85
N GLY A 168 12.66 8.53 -14.85
CA GLY A 168 13.93 7.80 -14.93
C GLY A 168 13.83 6.35 -14.44
N ASN A 169 14.97 5.66 -14.32
CA ASN A 169 15.00 4.36 -13.65
C ASN A 169 14.75 4.58 -12.13
N PRO A 170 13.75 3.94 -11.51
CA PRO A 170 13.39 4.24 -10.12
C PRO A 170 14.51 4.02 -9.11
N LEU A 171 15.24 2.90 -9.19
CA LEU A 171 16.33 2.58 -8.28
C LEU A 171 17.51 3.55 -8.45
N ASP A 172 17.99 3.70 -9.68
CA ASP A 172 19.15 4.56 -9.97
C ASP A 172 18.89 6.02 -9.57
N THR A 173 17.67 6.50 -9.84
CA THR A 173 17.25 7.86 -9.52
C THR A 173 17.18 8.07 -8.02
N VAL A 174 16.56 7.15 -7.27
CA VAL A 174 16.49 7.22 -5.81
C VAL A 174 17.88 7.24 -5.19
N LEU A 175 18.77 6.33 -5.59
CA LEU A 175 20.13 6.27 -5.06
C LEU A 175 20.90 7.56 -5.34
N LYS A 176 20.85 8.07 -6.58
CA LYS A 176 21.56 9.29 -6.95
C LYS A 176 21.00 10.53 -6.26
N VAL A 177 19.68 10.63 -6.07
CA VAL A 177 19.05 11.71 -5.27
C VAL A 177 19.53 11.65 -3.83
N LEU A 178 19.49 10.47 -3.19
CA LEU A 178 19.97 10.30 -1.81
C LEU A 178 21.45 10.65 -1.68
N GLU A 179 22.30 10.27 -2.63
CA GLU A 179 23.72 10.64 -2.64
C GLU A 179 23.94 12.15 -2.75
N ILE A 180 23.22 12.83 -3.64
CA ILE A 180 23.29 14.29 -3.79
C ILE A 180 22.85 14.96 -2.49
N LEU A 181 21.65 14.65 -2.00
CA LEU A 181 21.14 15.22 -0.75
C LEU A 181 22.06 14.89 0.43
N GLY A 182 22.63 13.68 0.46
CA GLY A 182 23.60 13.26 1.46
C GLY A 182 24.85 14.15 1.50
N LYS A 183 25.39 14.53 0.34
CA LYS A 183 26.53 15.46 0.24
C LYS A 183 26.17 16.88 0.65
N LYS A 184 24.92 17.31 0.45
CA LYS A 184 24.48 18.69 0.72
C LYS A 184 23.98 18.89 2.16
N PHE A 185 23.36 17.89 2.76
CA PHE A 185 22.68 17.96 4.06
C PHE A 185 23.30 17.11 5.17
N ASN A 186 24.40 16.39 4.91
CA ASN A 186 25.20 15.67 5.92
C ASN A 186 24.37 14.70 6.79
N PRO A 187 24.04 13.50 6.30
CA PRO A 187 23.26 12.52 7.04
C PRO A 187 24.01 12.03 8.30
N LYS A 188 23.25 11.54 9.27
CA LYS A 188 23.79 10.81 10.42
C LYS A 188 23.70 9.32 10.20
N GLU A 189 24.53 8.55 10.89
CA GLU A 189 24.39 7.10 10.97
C GLU A 189 23.48 6.74 12.15
N ASN A 190 22.48 5.90 11.92
CA ASN A 190 21.59 5.41 12.97
C ASN A 190 22.21 4.22 13.74
N SER A 191 21.49 3.69 14.73
CA SER A 191 21.97 2.57 15.57
C SER A 191 22.17 1.24 14.81
N LYS A 192 21.68 1.14 13.56
CA LYS A 192 21.86 -0.02 12.67
C LYS A 192 23.00 0.16 11.67
N GLY A 193 23.69 1.31 11.68
CA GLY A 193 24.79 1.58 10.76
C GLY A 193 24.35 2.09 9.38
N PHE A 194 23.14 2.67 9.28
CA PHE A 194 22.59 3.20 8.03
C PHE A 194 22.49 4.73 8.06
N LYS A 195 22.72 5.35 6.90
CA LYS A 195 22.61 6.80 6.69
C LYS A 195 21.16 7.25 6.76
N VAL A 196 20.90 8.30 7.54
CA VAL A 196 19.61 8.98 7.70
C VAL A 196 19.82 10.48 7.47
N LEU A 197 19.09 11.02 6.51
CA LEU A 197 19.02 12.45 6.23
C LEU A 197 18.51 13.22 7.46
N PRO A 198 18.90 14.49 7.64
CA PRO A 198 18.33 15.33 8.69
C PRO A 198 16.79 15.31 8.66
N PRO A 199 16.12 15.39 9.81
CA PRO A 199 14.69 15.09 9.93
C PRO A 199 13.77 16.03 9.13
N TYR A 200 14.27 17.19 8.72
CA TYR A 200 13.53 18.18 7.92
C TYR A 200 13.56 17.93 6.41
N ILE A 201 14.22 16.87 5.93
CA ILE A 201 14.24 16.50 4.50
C ILE A 201 14.11 14.99 4.29
N ARG A 202 13.20 14.60 3.40
CA ARG A 202 12.91 13.21 3.02
C ARG A 202 12.72 13.10 1.51
N VAL A 203 12.57 11.88 1.01
CA VAL A 203 12.30 11.58 -0.40
C VAL A 203 10.98 10.83 -0.52
N ILE A 204 10.24 11.06 -1.61
CA ILE A 204 9.15 10.17 -2.03
C ILE A 204 9.34 9.77 -3.50
N GLN A 205 9.44 8.47 -3.77
CA GLN A 205 9.46 7.95 -5.15
C GLN A 205 8.02 7.64 -5.56
N GLY A 206 7.48 8.36 -6.55
CA GLY A 206 6.09 8.20 -7.02
C GLY A 206 5.96 7.52 -8.39
N ASP A 207 7.02 7.53 -9.19
CA ASP A 207 7.03 6.99 -10.54
C ASP A 207 7.48 5.52 -10.58
N GLY A 208 6.89 4.73 -11.47
CA GLY A 208 7.30 3.35 -11.71
C GLY A 208 7.17 2.38 -10.54
N VAL A 209 6.49 2.74 -9.44
CA VAL A 209 6.41 1.87 -8.25
C VAL A 209 5.33 0.79 -8.39
N ASP A 210 5.75 -0.46 -8.59
CA ASP A 210 4.99 -1.67 -8.30
C ASP A 210 5.68 -2.53 -7.22
N ILE A 211 5.10 -3.70 -6.87
CA ILE A 211 5.65 -4.57 -5.81
C ILE A 211 7.09 -5.02 -6.09
N ASN A 212 7.48 -5.20 -7.35
CA ASN A 212 8.81 -5.67 -7.71
C ASN A 212 9.81 -4.53 -7.65
N THR A 213 9.49 -3.38 -8.24
CA THR A 213 10.37 -2.21 -8.19
C THR A 213 10.51 -1.67 -6.76
N LEU A 214 9.45 -1.77 -5.93
CA LEU A 214 9.53 -1.44 -4.51
C LEU A 214 10.61 -2.26 -3.83
N GLN A 215 10.60 -3.58 -4.05
CA GLN A 215 11.58 -4.53 -3.54
C GLN A 215 13.00 -4.21 -4.04
N GLU A 216 13.16 -3.91 -5.33
CA GLU A 216 14.44 -3.51 -5.91
C GLU A 216 15.00 -2.23 -5.28
N ILE A 217 14.16 -1.21 -5.08
CA ILE A 217 14.57 0.08 -4.50
C ILE A 217 15.04 -0.11 -3.06
N VAL A 218 14.27 -0.81 -2.21
CA VAL A 218 14.63 -0.95 -0.79
C VAL A 218 15.86 -1.84 -0.58
N GLU A 219 16.06 -2.87 -1.43
CA GLU A 219 17.30 -3.66 -1.41
C GLU A 219 18.49 -2.81 -1.85
N GLY A 220 18.39 -2.11 -2.99
CA GLY A 220 19.47 -1.25 -3.45
C GLY A 220 19.83 -0.15 -2.44
N MET A 221 18.83 0.45 -1.77
CA MET A 221 19.07 1.40 -0.67
C MET A 221 19.84 0.74 0.48
N LYS A 222 19.45 -0.46 0.90
CA LYS A 222 20.13 -1.21 1.95
C LYS A 222 21.59 -1.51 1.57
N GLU A 223 21.84 -2.01 0.36
CA GLU A 223 23.19 -2.28 -0.16
C GLU A 223 24.08 -1.02 -0.12
N HIS A 224 23.49 0.15 -0.42
CA HIS A 224 24.18 1.44 -0.40
C HIS A 224 24.15 2.14 0.97
N ARG A 225 23.77 1.41 2.03
CA ARG A 225 23.74 1.86 3.43
C ARG A 225 22.82 3.06 3.67
N TRP A 226 21.72 3.17 2.93
CA TRP A 226 20.66 4.15 3.18
C TRP A 226 19.52 3.51 3.95
N SER A 227 19.08 4.16 5.04
CA SER A 227 17.93 3.69 5.81
C SER A 227 16.63 3.91 5.05
N ILE A 228 15.67 2.99 5.20
CA ILE A 228 14.32 3.17 4.66
C ILE A 228 13.58 4.30 5.36
N GLU A 229 14.05 4.78 6.52
CA GLU A 229 13.56 6.01 7.18
C GLU A 229 13.56 7.24 6.24
N ASN A 230 14.45 7.26 5.24
CA ASN A 230 14.61 8.39 4.32
C ASN A 230 13.51 8.52 3.28
N ILE A 231 12.78 7.44 3.01
CA ILE A 231 11.90 7.35 1.84
C ILE A 231 10.47 6.92 2.19
N ALA A 232 9.53 7.47 1.45
CA ALA A 232 8.19 6.93 1.25
C ALA A 232 7.98 6.63 -0.25
N PHE A 233 6.93 5.90 -0.58
CA PHE A 233 6.60 5.54 -1.95
C PHE A 233 5.20 6.01 -2.29
N GLY A 234 5.00 6.51 -3.50
CA GLY A 234 3.70 6.70 -4.11
C GLY A 234 3.50 5.64 -5.17
N SER A 235 2.33 4.99 -5.23
CA SER A 235 2.00 4.05 -6.30
C SER A 235 0.61 4.31 -6.85
N GLY A 236 0.52 4.41 -8.18
CA GLY A 236 -0.72 4.71 -8.88
C GLY A 236 -1.34 3.49 -9.56
N GLY A 237 -1.17 3.40 -10.87
CA GLY A 237 -1.76 2.34 -11.69
C GLY A 237 -1.33 0.92 -11.26
N ALA A 238 -0.11 0.73 -10.78
CA ALA A 238 0.35 -0.56 -10.28
C ALA A 238 -0.38 -1.01 -9.01
N LEU A 239 -0.69 -0.06 -8.10
CA LEU A 239 -1.40 -0.34 -6.86
C LEU A 239 -2.87 -0.68 -7.11
N LEU A 240 -3.55 0.09 -7.98
CA LEU A 240 -5.01 0.02 -8.10
C LEU A 240 -5.54 -0.54 -9.44
N GLN A 241 -4.74 -0.65 -10.50
CA GLN A 241 -5.24 -1.00 -11.85
C GLN A 241 -4.53 -2.21 -12.50
N LYS A 242 -3.22 -2.39 -12.29
CA LYS A 242 -2.40 -3.47 -12.86
C LYS A 242 -2.61 -4.80 -12.12
N LEU A 243 -3.86 -5.17 -11.89
CA LEU A 243 -4.27 -6.37 -11.16
C LEU A 243 -5.36 -7.08 -11.95
N THR A 244 -5.38 -8.41 -11.86
CA THR A 244 -6.42 -9.23 -12.51
C THR A 244 -6.95 -10.25 -11.52
N ARG A 245 -8.18 -10.70 -11.76
CA ARG A 245 -8.83 -11.76 -10.97
C ARG A 245 -7.98 -13.03 -10.87
N ASP A 246 -7.23 -13.33 -11.93
CA ASP A 246 -6.42 -14.54 -12.03
C ASP A 246 -5.13 -14.48 -11.19
N LEU A 247 -4.70 -13.31 -10.72
CA LEU A 247 -3.53 -13.16 -9.85
C LEU A 247 -3.65 -14.00 -8.57
N LEU A 248 -4.86 -14.07 -8.01
CA LEU A 248 -5.19 -14.90 -6.83
C LEU A 248 -6.19 -16.01 -7.17
N ASN A 249 -6.44 -16.24 -8.47
CA ASN A 249 -7.44 -17.18 -8.97
C ASN A 249 -8.84 -17.07 -8.31
N CYS A 250 -9.27 -15.85 -7.93
CA CYS A 250 -10.55 -15.65 -7.22
C CYS A 250 -11.72 -16.21 -8.04
N SER A 251 -12.47 -17.15 -7.47
CA SER A 251 -13.36 -18.02 -8.25
C SER A 251 -14.61 -18.40 -7.44
N PHE A 252 -15.74 -18.51 -8.14
CA PHE A 252 -17.01 -19.00 -7.58
C PHE A 252 -17.44 -20.27 -8.31
N LYS A 253 -17.82 -21.32 -7.55
CA LYS A 253 -18.24 -22.62 -8.06
C LYS A 253 -19.35 -23.19 -7.19
N CYS A 254 -20.29 -23.91 -7.80
CA CYS A 254 -21.25 -24.72 -7.07
C CYS A 254 -20.53 -25.98 -6.56
N SER A 255 -20.70 -26.31 -5.27
CA SER A 255 -20.13 -27.51 -4.65
C SER A 255 -21.19 -28.50 -4.15
N TYR A 256 -22.45 -28.06 -4.00
CA TYR A 256 -23.54 -28.86 -3.45
C TYR A 256 -24.89 -28.47 -4.05
N VAL A 257 -25.73 -29.46 -4.33
CA VAL A 257 -27.13 -29.29 -4.76
C VAL A 257 -28.02 -30.30 -4.05
N VAL A 258 -29.32 -30.01 -3.96
CA VAL A 258 -30.33 -30.98 -3.51
C VAL A 258 -31.24 -31.30 -4.70
N THR A 259 -31.28 -32.57 -5.11
CA THR A 259 -32.12 -33.06 -6.20
C THR A 259 -32.95 -34.22 -5.68
N ASN A 260 -34.28 -34.18 -5.86
CA ASN A 260 -35.20 -35.20 -5.33
C ASN A 260 -35.07 -35.44 -3.82
N GLY A 261 -34.81 -34.37 -3.05
CA GLY A 261 -34.61 -34.46 -1.60
C GLY A 261 -33.26 -35.06 -1.16
N LEU A 262 -32.39 -35.41 -2.10
CA LEU A 262 -31.06 -35.97 -1.83
C LEU A 262 -29.97 -34.93 -2.10
N GLY A 263 -29.10 -34.74 -1.12
CA GLY A 263 -27.90 -33.93 -1.25
C GLY A 263 -26.86 -34.57 -2.16
N VAL A 264 -26.31 -33.82 -3.10
CA VAL A 264 -25.28 -34.29 -4.05
C VAL A 264 -24.08 -33.36 -3.99
N ASN A 265 -22.91 -33.93 -3.71
CA ASN A 265 -21.64 -33.23 -3.83
C ASN A 265 -21.28 -33.09 -5.32
N VAL A 266 -21.17 -31.86 -5.80
CA VAL A 266 -20.83 -31.56 -7.20
C VAL A 266 -19.48 -30.86 -7.28
N PHE A 267 -18.73 -31.08 -8.36
CA PHE A 267 -17.43 -30.44 -8.59
C PHE A 267 -17.06 -30.54 -10.07
N LYS A 268 -16.08 -29.73 -10.48
CA LYS A 268 -15.38 -29.90 -11.75
C LYS A 268 -13.95 -30.37 -11.49
N ASP A 269 -13.43 -31.17 -12.41
CA ASP A 269 -12.05 -31.66 -12.39
C ASP A 269 -11.53 -31.80 -13.83
N PRO A 270 -11.10 -30.68 -14.47
CA PRO A 270 -10.67 -30.72 -15.86
C PRO A 270 -9.36 -31.51 -16.02
N VAL A 271 -9.37 -32.53 -16.87
CA VAL A 271 -8.21 -33.43 -17.09
C VAL A 271 -6.93 -32.70 -17.50
N ALA A 272 -7.05 -31.60 -18.26
CA ALA A 272 -5.92 -30.83 -18.75
C ALA A 272 -5.40 -29.76 -17.78
N ASP A 273 -6.08 -29.53 -16.65
CA ASP A 273 -5.70 -28.50 -15.67
C ASP A 273 -6.20 -28.85 -14.26
N PRO A 274 -5.46 -29.68 -13.51
CA PRO A 274 -5.81 -30.05 -12.13
C PRO A 274 -5.92 -28.87 -11.16
N ASN A 275 -5.29 -27.73 -11.46
CA ASN A 275 -5.41 -26.52 -10.65
C ASN A 275 -6.83 -25.93 -10.69
N LYS A 276 -7.64 -26.33 -11.68
CA LYS A 276 -9.06 -25.94 -11.81
C LYS A 276 -10.02 -26.92 -11.15
N ARG A 277 -9.53 -27.90 -10.40
CA ARG A 277 -10.36 -28.80 -9.59
C ARG A 277 -11.05 -28.00 -8.48
N SER A 278 -12.38 -28.13 -8.37
CA SER A 278 -13.16 -27.45 -7.32
C SER A 278 -13.45 -28.37 -6.13
N LYS A 279 -13.70 -27.76 -4.97
CA LYS A 279 -14.14 -28.45 -3.74
C LYS A 279 -15.53 -29.07 -3.87
N LYS A 280 -15.84 -30.01 -2.98
CA LYS A 280 -17.05 -30.85 -2.98
C LYS A 280 -17.93 -30.61 -1.74
N GLY A 281 -19.24 -30.62 -1.95
CA GLY A 281 -20.24 -30.62 -0.88
C GLY A 281 -20.37 -29.32 -0.10
N ARG A 282 -21.01 -29.40 1.07
CA ARG A 282 -21.08 -28.30 2.05
C ARG A 282 -19.69 -28.04 2.63
N LEU A 283 -19.31 -26.76 2.72
CA LEU A 283 -17.98 -26.34 3.14
C LEU A 283 -18.05 -25.59 4.48
N SER A 284 -16.97 -25.66 5.25
CA SER A 284 -16.74 -24.86 6.47
C SER A 284 -15.25 -24.54 6.60
N LEU A 285 -14.91 -23.43 7.24
CA LEU A 285 -13.53 -22.95 7.41
C LEU A 285 -13.14 -22.99 8.89
N HIS A 286 -12.00 -23.59 9.21
CA HIS A 286 -11.57 -23.81 10.59
C HIS A 286 -10.09 -23.48 10.78
N LEU A 287 -9.66 -23.36 12.04
CA LEU A 287 -8.25 -23.35 12.41
C LEU A 287 -7.77 -24.77 12.71
N THR A 288 -6.56 -25.10 12.26
CA THR A 288 -5.84 -26.30 12.70
C THR A 288 -5.27 -26.08 14.10
N GLN A 289 -4.78 -27.16 14.73
CA GLN A 289 -4.07 -27.06 16.00
C GLN A 289 -2.76 -26.24 15.91
N SER A 290 -2.16 -26.15 14.72
CA SER A 290 -0.99 -25.29 14.45
C SER A 290 -1.35 -23.81 14.26
N GLY A 291 -2.64 -23.48 14.15
CA GLY A 291 -3.11 -22.12 13.88
C GLY A 291 -3.23 -21.77 12.39
N ASP A 292 -3.06 -22.76 11.49
CA ASP A 292 -3.28 -22.62 10.05
C ASP A 292 -4.78 -22.73 9.71
N PHE A 293 -5.15 -22.37 8.47
CA PHE A 293 -6.53 -22.51 8.00
C PHE A 293 -6.75 -23.84 7.26
N VAL A 294 -7.89 -24.47 7.53
CA VAL A 294 -8.35 -25.65 6.79
C VAL A 294 -9.80 -25.48 6.34
N THR A 295 -10.08 -25.77 5.07
CA THR A 295 -11.46 -25.86 4.56
C THR A 295 -11.89 -27.32 4.54
N LEU A 296 -12.86 -27.66 5.40
CA LEU A 296 -13.47 -28.98 5.42
C LEU A 296 -14.56 -29.08 4.35
N GLU A 297 -14.55 -30.20 3.62
CA GLU A 297 -15.45 -30.49 2.51
C GLU A 297 -16.52 -31.51 2.91
N GLU A 298 -17.52 -31.71 2.05
CA GLU A 298 -18.51 -32.79 2.18
C GLU A 298 -19.29 -32.79 3.51
N GLY A 299 -19.46 -31.61 4.13
CA GLY A 299 -20.17 -31.48 5.41
C GLY A 299 -19.36 -31.93 6.63
N LYS A 300 -18.07 -32.24 6.49
CA LYS A 300 -17.22 -32.71 7.61
C LYS A 300 -17.08 -31.72 8.76
N GLY A 301 -17.42 -30.45 8.56
CA GLY A 301 -17.52 -29.48 9.66
C GLY A 301 -18.55 -29.86 10.72
N ASP A 302 -19.60 -30.60 10.34
CA ASP A 302 -20.64 -31.07 11.27
C ASP A 302 -20.11 -32.17 12.23
N LEU A 303 -18.88 -32.66 12.03
CA LEU A 303 -18.20 -33.58 12.95
C LEU A 303 -17.56 -32.86 14.14
N GLU A 304 -17.43 -31.53 14.08
CA GLU A 304 -16.91 -30.67 15.16
C GLU A 304 -15.47 -30.99 15.62
N GLU A 305 -14.68 -31.68 14.80
CA GLU A 305 -13.29 -32.08 15.12
C GLU A 305 -12.28 -30.91 15.07
N TYR A 306 -12.62 -29.82 14.40
CA TYR A 306 -11.73 -28.67 14.14
C TYR A 306 -12.23 -27.37 14.81
N GLY A 307 -13.11 -27.49 15.80
CA GLY A 307 -13.69 -26.35 16.49
C GLY A 307 -14.77 -25.64 15.69
N VAL A 308 -14.83 -24.31 15.80
CA VAL A 308 -15.92 -23.49 15.26
C VAL A 308 -15.68 -23.11 13.80
N ASP A 309 -16.73 -23.18 12.98
CA ASP A 309 -16.71 -22.62 11.62
C ASP A 309 -16.56 -21.10 11.67
N LEU A 310 -15.53 -20.60 10.99
CA LEU A 310 -15.20 -19.19 10.89
C LEU A 310 -16.09 -18.45 9.87
N LEU A 311 -16.83 -19.18 9.03
CA LEU A 311 -17.82 -18.58 8.13
C LEU A 311 -19.06 -18.16 8.92
N HIS A 312 -19.34 -16.86 8.92
CA HIS A 312 -20.55 -16.31 9.53
C HIS A 312 -21.59 -15.94 8.48
N THR A 313 -22.86 -16.10 8.83
CA THR A 313 -23.94 -15.53 8.02
C THR A 313 -23.84 -14.01 8.05
N VAL A 314 -23.62 -13.38 6.89
CA VAL A 314 -23.55 -11.91 6.75
C VAL A 314 -24.77 -11.34 6.03
N PHE A 315 -25.44 -12.15 5.22
CA PHE A 315 -26.64 -11.77 4.48
C PHE A 315 -27.65 -12.91 4.50
N GLN A 316 -28.90 -12.61 4.84
CA GLN A 316 -29.98 -13.58 4.87
C GLN A 316 -31.29 -12.92 4.46
N ASN A 317 -31.98 -13.52 3.49
CA ASN A 317 -33.33 -13.12 3.07
C ASN A 317 -33.50 -11.61 2.79
N GLY A 318 -32.56 -11.01 2.05
CA GLY A 318 -32.63 -9.60 1.67
C GLY A 318 -32.03 -8.61 2.69
N LYS A 319 -31.52 -9.10 3.83
CA LYS A 319 -31.00 -8.25 4.91
C LYS A 319 -29.54 -8.57 5.20
N ILE A 320 -28.75 -7.52 5.44
CA ILE A 320 -27.42 -7.65 6.04
C ILE A 320 -27.63 -7.91 7.54
N VAL A 321 -27.08 -9.01 8.05
CA VAL A 321 -27.26 -9.45 9.44
C VAL A 321 -25.99 -9.34 10.28
N LYS A 322 -24.83 -9.13 9.63
CA LYS A 322 -23.55 -8.87 10.28
C LYS A 322 -22.77 -7.85 9.46
N MET A 323 -22.24 -6.84 10.13
CA MET A 323 -21.39 -5.79 9.57
C MET A 323 -20.06 -5.77 10.33
N TYR A 324 -19.03 -5.24 9.68
CA TYR A 324 -17.72 -5.01 10.28
C TYR A 324 -17.36 -3.53 10.13
N THR A 325 -16.84 -2.94 11.18
CA THR A 325 -16.22 -1.61 11.12
C THR A 325 -14.89 -1.69 10.38
N PHE A 326 -14.43 -0.57 9.84
CA PHE A 326 -13.14 -0.54 9.14
C PHE A 326 -11.96 -0.74 10.11
N ASP A 327 -12.14 -0.34 11.38
CA ASP A 327 -11.15 -0.58 12.44
C ASP A 327 -10.98 -2.09 12.71
N GLU A 328 -12.07 -2.85 12.80
CA GLU A 328 -12.01 -4.31 12.91
C GLU A 328 -11.33 -4.95 11.68
N VAL A 329 -11.62 -4.45 10.48
CA VAL A 329 -10.99 -4.95 9.25
C VAL A 329 -9.48 -4.70 9.27
N ARG A 330 -9.04 -3.51 9.69
CA ARG A 330 -7.62 -3.17 9.85
C ARG A 330 -6.95 -4.05 10.90
N ASP A 331 -7.59 -4.23 12.05
CA ASP A 331 -7.07 -5.04 13.16
C ASP A 331 -6.87 -6.50 12.74
N ASN A 332 -7.83 -7.07 12.00
CA ASN A 332 -7.74 -8.42 11.46
C ASN A 332 -6.64 -8.59 10.40
N ALA A 333 -6.28 -7.51 9.69
CA ALA A 333 -5.31 -7.51 8.60
C ALA A 333 -3.88 -7.13 9.03
N LYS A 334 -3.66 -6.78 10.30
CA LYS A 334 -2.32 -6.40 10.80
C LYS A 334 -1.26 -7.45 10.48
N LEU A 335 -0.03 -7.00 10.28
CA LEU A 335 1.12 -7.89 10.27
C LEU A 335 1.27 -8.46 11.68
N LYS A 336 1.35 -9.79 11.79
CA LYS A 336 1.58 -10.49 13.05
C LYS A 336 3.07 -10.45 13.38
N GLU A 337 3.40 -10.50 14.67
CA GLU A 337 4.80 -10.57 15.13
C GLU A 337 5.52 -11.79 14.54
N SER A 338 4.86 -12.95 14.47
CA SER A 338 5.41 -14.15 13.82
C SER A 338 5.75 -13.94 12.34
N GLU A 339 4.96 -13.15 11.60
CA GLU A 339 5.27 -12.82 10.21
C GLU A 339 6.48 -11.89 10.11
N LEU A 340 6.69 -11.00 11.08
CA LEU A 340 7.86 -10.12 11.13
C LEU A 340 9.13 -10.90 11.48
N ASP A 341 9.04 -11.85 12.41
CA ASP A 341 10.15 -12.73 12.77
C ASP A 341 10.59 -13.58 11.57
N GLU A 342 9.64 -14.18 10.85
CA GLU A 342 9.91 -14.94 9.63
C GLU A 342 10.58 -14.10 8.52
N LEU A 343 10.27 -12.80 8.43
CA LEU A 343 10.86 -11.91 7.43
C LEU A 343 12.32 -11.55 7.73
N LEU A 344 12.74 -11.62 9.01
CA LEU A 344 14.09 -11.29 9.48
C LEU A 344 15.04 -12.50 9.56
N LEU A 345 14.50 -13.72 9.47
CA LEU A 345 15.26 -14.96 9.25
C LEU A 345 15.78 -15.02 7.81
#